data_AF-A0A0U2NZ05-F1
#
_entry.id   AF-A0A0U2NZ05-F1
#
_cell.length_a   1.000
_cell.length_b   1.000
_cell.length_c   1.000
_cell.angle_alpha   90.00
_cell.angle_beta   90.00
_cell.angle_gamma   90.00
#
_symmetry.space_group_name_H-M   'P 1'
#
loop_
_entity.id
_entity.type
_entity.pdbx_description
1 polymer ?
#
loop_
_entity_poly.entity_id
_entity_poly.type
_entity_poly.pdbx_seq_one_letter_code
_entity_poly.pdbx_strand_id
1 'polypeptide(L)'
;MAKVSMANQQQLGREPKLARALLKVALGSVALNWGLALARDSRFDPVRAFVRKGVGDFDILLTQGRPGCSHHVSAPMLRPGDQLPLVEITLFGVGFVVDTDPAQAGLAVLRQALEQDGGVPWMILPKAA
;
A
#
# COMPACT_ATOMS: atom_id res chain seq x y z
N MET A 1 -22.36 6.65 -4.11
CA MET A 1 -21.03 6.00 -4.09
C MET A 1 -20.84 5.31 -5.43
N ALA A 2 -19.90 5.74 -6.27
CA ALA A 2 -19.70 5.14 -7.58
C ALA A 2 -19.12 3.72 -7.40
N LYS A 3 -19.83 2.68 -7.87
CA LYS A 3 -19.29 1.33 -7.95
C LYS A 3 -18.19 1.35 -9.02
N VAL A 4 -16.93 1.37 -8.60
CA VAL A 4 -15.81 1.07 -9.50
C VAL A 4 -15.96 -0.40 -9.89
N SER A 5 -16.09 -0.68 -11.20
CA SER A 5 -16.25 -2.05 -11.70
C SER A 5 -14.95 -2.85 -11.53
N MET A 6 -15.04 -4.18 -11.37
CA MET A 6 -13.84 -5.04 -11.27
C MET A 6 -12.89 -4.91 -12.47
N ALA A 7 -13.42 -4.64 -13.67
CA ALA A 7 -12.60 -4.39 -14.86
C ALA A 7 -11.71 -3.14 -14.71
N ASN A 8 -12.24 -2.08 -14.09
CA ASN A 8 -11.47 -0.86 -13.83
C ASN A 8 -10.39 -1.09 -12.77
N GLN A 9 -10.64 -1.95 -11.78
CA GLN A 9 -9.65 -2.33 -10.75
C GLN A 9 -8.49 -3.14 -11.35
N GLN A 10 -8.77 -4.03 -12.31
CA GLN A 10 -7.73 -4.79 -13.01
C GLN A 10 -6.83 -3.92 -13.89
N GLN A 11 -7.38 -2.93 -14.59
CA GLN A 11 -6.57 -1.98 -15.36
C GLN A 11 -5.72 -1.08 -14.46
N LEU A 12 -6.28 -0.68 -13.32
CA LEU A 12 -5.62 0.18 -12.34
C LEU A 12 -4.37 -0.48 -11.72
N GLY A 13 -4.41 -1.79 -11.46
CA GLY A 13 -3.24 -2.54 -10.99
C GLY A 13 -2.12 -2.65 -12.03
N ARG A 14 -2.48 -2.74 -13.32
CA ARG A 14 -1.51 -2.89 -14.41
C ARG A 14 -0.75 -1.60 -14.74
N GLU A 15 -1.09 -0.47 -14.14
CA GLU A 15 -0.34 0.77 -14.28
C GLU A 15 0.82 0.79 -13.27
N PRO A 16 2.08 0.54 -13.69
CA PRO A 16 3.21 0.45 -12.77
C PRO A 16 3.48 1.77 -12.03
N LYS A 17 3.05 2.92 -12.57
CA LYS A 17 3.18 4.21 -11.89
C LYS A 17 2.30 4.30 -10.65
N LEU A 18 1.19 3.57 -10.57
CA LEU A 18 0.32 3.60 -9.40
C LEU A 18 1.02 3.05 -8.16
N ALA A 19 1.55 1.82 -8.24
CA ALA A 19 2.26 1.19 -7.12
C ALA A 19 3.42 2.07 -6.64
N ARG A 20 4.18 2.65 -7.58
CA ARG A 20 5.26 3.60 -7.29
C ARG A 20 4.76 4.87 -6.60
N ALA A 21 3.62 5.42 -7.04
CA ALA A 21 3.03 6.60 -6.41
C ALA A 21 2.55 6.30 -4.99
N LEU A 22 1.89 5.16 -4.77
CA LEU A 22 1.40 4.76 -3.45
C LEU A 22 2.56 4.53 -2.47
N LEU A 23 3.62 3.82 -2.87
CA LEU A 23 4.80 3.63 -2.02
C LEU A 23 5.56 4.94 -1.76
N LYS A 24 5.56 5.88 -2.72
CA LYS A 24 6.10 7.22 -2.49
C LYS A 24 5.30 7.96 -1.41
N VAL A 25 3.97 7.86 -1.44
CA VAL A 25 3.10 8.45 -0.42
C VAL A 25 3.33 7.80 0.94
N ALA A 26 3.47 6.47 1.00
CA ALA A 26 3.78 5.76 2.24
C ALA A 26 5.12 6.19 2.86
N LEU A 27 6.18 6.30 2.05
CA LEU A 27 7.46 6.80 2.51
C LEU A 27 7.37 8.27 2.98
N GLY A 28 6.52 9.07 2.31
CA GLY A 28 6.17 10.42 2.76
C GLY A 28 5.47 10.43 4.13
N SER A 29 4.56 9.48 4.38
CA SER A 29 3.90 9.32 5.68
C SER A 29 4.91 8.98 6.78
N VAL A 30 5.90 8.11 6.50
CA VAL A 30 7.02 7.85 7.44
C VAL A 30 7.80 9.12 7.74
N ALA A 31 8.16 9.89 6.72
CA ALA A 31 8.88 11.15 6.89
C ALA A 31 8.11 12.16 7.77
N LEU A 32 6.81 12.30 7.53
CA LEU A 32 5.96 13.27 8.24
C LEU A 32 5.67 12.85 9.69
N ASN A 33 5.43 11.56 9.94
CA ASN A 33 5.01 11.09 11.27
C ASN A 33 6.17 10.65 12.15
N TRP A 34 7.22 10.07 11.57
CA TRP A 34 8.35 9.49 12.31
C TRP A 34 9.68 10.21 12.04
N GLY A 35 9.69 11.18 11.14
CA GLY A 35 10.83 12.04 10.86
C GLY A 35 11.67 11.65 9.64
N LEU A 36 12.33 12.66 9.07
CA LEU A 36 13.15 12.51 7.86
C LEU A 36 14.34 11.56 8.04
N ALA A 37 14.94 11.50 9.24
CA ALA A 37 16.07 10.62 9.50
C ALA A 37 15.67 9.16 9.31
N LEU A 38 14.51 8.75 9.86
CA LEU A 38 14.01 7.40 9.73
C LEU A 38 13.59 7.08 8.29
N ALA A 39 12.90 7.98 7.60
CA ALA A 39 12.54 7.80 6.20
C ALA A 39 13.75 7.67 5.25
N ARG A 40 14.94 8.13 5.68
CA ARG A 40 16.21 8.04 4.96
C ARG A 40 17.06 6.82 5.35
N ASP A 41 16.65 6.05 6.35
CA ASP A 41 17.31 4.81 6.78
C ASP A 41 17.46 3.83 5.60
N SER A 42 18.56 3.08 5.57
CA SER A 42 18.91 2.16 4.49
C SER A 42 17.91 1.02 4.34
N ARG A 43 17.15 0.68 5.40
CA ARG A 43 16.07 -0.31 5.31
C ARG A 43 14.98 0.07 4.30
N PHE A 44 14.80 1.36 4.02
CA PHE A 44 13.87 1.85 2.98
C PHE A 44 14.53 1.98 1.59
N ASP A 45 15.79 1.58 1.38
CA ASP A 45 16.44 1.63 0.06
C ASP A 45 15.70 0.83 -1.02
N PRO A 46 15.18 -0.38 -0.76
CA PRO A 46 14.37 -1.12 -1.74
C PRO A 46 13.14 -0.33 -2.20
N VAL A 47 12.41 0.31 -1.27
CA VAL A 47 11.26 1.16 -1.60
C VAL A 47 11.70 2.36 -2.44
N ARG A 48 12.80 3.02 -2.06
CA ARG A 48 13.33 4.15 -2.85
C ARG A 48 13.77 3.73 -4.25
N ALA A 49 14.38 2.55 -4.38
CA ALA A 49 14.77 1.98 -5.68
C ALA A 49 13.54 1.69 -6.54
N PHE A 50 12.49 1.10 -5.97
CA PHE A 50 11.23 0.86 -6.66
C PHE A 50 10.54 2.16 -7.08
N VAL A 51 10.39 3.12 -6.18
CA VAL A 51 9.76 4.42 -6.47
C VAL A 51 10.51 5.16 -7.58
N ARG A 52 11.85 5.21 -7.54
CA ARG A 52 12.65 5.98 -8.50
C ARG A 52 12.84 5.28 -9.84
N LYS A 53 13.16 3.99 -9.79
CA LYS A 53 13.65 3.21 -10.95
C LYS A 53 12.73 2.06 -11.36
N GLY A 54 11.69 1.76 -10.58
CA GLY A 54 10.84 0.58 -10.80
C GLY A 54 11.54 -0.74 -10.48
N VAL A 55 12.64 -0.72 -9.71
CA VAL A 55 13.39 -1.93 -9.33
C VAL A 55 12.81 -2.53 -8.06
N GLY A 56 12.38 -3.79 -8.13
CA GLY A 56 11.74 -4.52 -7.04
C GLY A 56 10.33 -4.95 -7.41
N ASP A 57 9.69 -5.68 -6.52
CA ASP A 57 8.34 -6.18 -6.71
C ASP A 57 7.50 -5.94 -5.44
N PHE A 58 6.38 -5.22 -5.59
CA PHE A 58 5.52 -4.83 -4.48
C PHE A 58 4.06 -5.04 -4.85
N ASP A 59 3.39 -5.93 -4.13
CA ASP A 59 1.94 -6.07 -4.11
C ASP A 59 1.28 -4.87 -3.44
N ILE A 60 0.09 -4.52 -3.93
CA ILE A 60 -0.78 -3.51 -3.35
C ILE A 60 -2.11 -4.17 -3.03
N LEU A 61 -2.52 -4.12 -1.77
CA LEU A 61 -3.82 -4.62 -1.35
C LEU A 61 -4.86 -3.52 -1.54
N LEU A 62 -5.84 -3.76 -2.39
CA LEU A 62 -7.02 -2.92 -2.55
C LEU A 62 -8.10 -3.39 -1.58
N THR A 63 -8.72 -2.43 -0.89
CA THR A 63 -9.80 -2.63 0.09
C THR A 63 -10.83 -1.50 -0.02
N GLN A 64 -11.87 -1.55 0.80
CA GLN A 64 -12.79 -0.44 0.96
C GLN A 64 -12.09 0.75 1.61
N GLY A 65 -12.26 1.96 1.04
CA GLY A 65 -11.69 3.17 1.62
C GLY A 65 -12.34 3.56 2.94
N ARG A 66 -11.67 4.45 3.69
CA ARG A 66 -12.14 4.90 4.99
C ARG A 66 -13.52 5.58 4.89
N PRO A 67 -14.52 5.20 5.71
CA PRO A 67 -15.84 5.79 5.68
C PRO A 67 -15.82 7.32 5.85
N GLY A 68 -16.54 8.03 4.99
CA GLY A 68 -16.62 9.49 5.04
C GLY A 68 -15.38 10.24 4.51
N CYS A 69 -14.35 9.53 4.02
CA CYS A 69 -13.14 10.16 3.47
C CYS A 69 -13.02 9.90 1.96
N SER A 70 -12.87 10.97 1.18
CA SER A 70 -12.48 10.86 -0.23
C SER A 70 -10.97 10.63 -0.37
N HIS A 71 -10.18 11.27 0.48
CA HIS A 71 -8.72 11.17 0.51
C HIS A 71 -8.23 11.05 1.95
N HIS A 72 -7.36 10.07 2.21
CA HIS A 72 -6.74 9.88 3.51
C HIS A 72 -5.40 9.16 3.36
N VAL A 73 -4.44 9.49 4.22
CA VAL A 73 -3.20 8.73 4.40
C VAL A 73 -3.06 8.51 5.89
N SER A 74 -3.00 7.25 6.32
CA SER A 74 -2.82 6.92 7.73
C SER A 74 -1.41 7.28 8.19
N ALA A 75 -1.25 7.43 9.51
CA ALA A 75 0.07 7.28 10.10
C ALA A 75 0.62 5.88 9.77
N PRO A 76 1.96 5.71 9.64
CA PRO A 76 2.52 4.39 9.41
C PRO A 76 2.25 3.48 10.61
N MET A 77 1.88 2.24 10.32
CA MET A 77 1.55 1.23 11.32
C MET A 77 2.63 0.16 11.31
N LEU A 78 3.26 -0.06 12.46
CA LEU A 78 4.18 -1.18 12.68
C LEU A 78 3.48 -2.21 13.55
N ARG A 79 3.28 -3.43 13.04
CA ARG A 79 2.69 -4.50 13.84
C ARG A 79 3.80 -5.25 14.60
N PRO A 80 3.48 -5.95 15.69
CA PRO A 80 4.45 -6.80 16.36
C PRO A 80 5.09 -7.80 15.39
N GLY A 81 6.42 -7.77 15.28
CA GLY A 81 7.20 -8.65 14.41
C GLY A 81 7.54 -8.10 13.03
N ASP A 82 6.82 -7.07 12.54
CA ASP A 82 7.14 -6.42 11.27
C ASP A 82 8.42 -5.56 11.42
N GLN A 83 9.23 -5.51 10.37
CA GLN A 83 10.45 -4.70 10.34
C GLN A 83 10.20 -3.28 9.84
N LEU A 84 9.24 -3.12 8.94
CA LEU A 84 8.89 -1.88 8.28
C LEU A 84 7.36 -1.69 8.25
N PRO A 85 6.88 -0.43 8.17
CA PRO A 85 5.46 -0.15 8.34
C PRO A 85 4.61 -0.49 7.13
N LEU A 86 3.34 -0.74 7.45
CA LEU A 86 2.21 -0.65 6.54
C LEU A 86 1.64 0.78 6.55
N VAL A 87 1.08 1.22 5.43
CA VAL A 87 0.34 2.49 5.34
C VAL A 87 -0.97 2.25 4.61
N GLU A 88 -2.08 2.73 5.19
CA GLU A 88 -3.37 2.79 4.54
C GLU A 88 -3.52 4.13 3.81
N ILE A 89 -3.95 4.07 2.56
CA ILE A 89 -4.16 5.22 1.68
C ILE A 89 -5.57 5.10 1.12
N THR A 90 -6.42 6.08 1.34
CA THR A 90 -7.70 6.22 0.63
C THR A 90 -7.55 7.27 -0.47
N LEU A 91 -7.88 6.92 -1.72
CA LEU A 91 -7.98 7.87 -2.84
C LEU A 91 -9.31 7.66 -3.56
N PHE A 92 -10.07 8.73 -3.74
CA PHE A 92 -11.40 8.71 -4.36
C PHE A 92 -12.34 7.67 -3.70
N GLY A 93 -12.21 7.48 -2.38
CA GLY A 93 -12.99 6.50 -1.61
C GLY A 93 -12.57 5.04 -1.78
N VAL A 94 -11.50 4.74 -2.52
CA VAL A 94 -10.89 3.41 -2.64
C VAL A 94 -9.73 3.31 -1.66
N GLY A 95 -9.68 2.22 -0.90
CA GLY A 95 -8.61 1.95 0.05
C GLY A 95 -7.48 1.15 -0.58
N PHE A 96 -6.25 1.52 -0.25
CA PHE A 96 -5.03 0.83 -0.62
C PHE A 96 -4.22 0.61 0.66
N VAL A 97 -3.72 -0.60 0.87
CA VAL A 97 -2.74 -0.89 1.89
C VAL A 97 -1.44 -1.23 1.18
N VAL A 98 -0.37 -0.54 1.59
CA VAL A 98 0.97 -0.76 1.06
C VAL A 98 1.92 -1.11 2.18
N ASP A 99 2.74 -2.11 1.93
CA ASP A 99 3.82 -2.55 2.82
C ASP A 99 5.14 -1.98 2.32
N THR A 100 5.87 -1.30 3.20
CA THR A 100 7.18 -0.75 2.88
C THR A 100 8.31 -1.76 3.07
N ASP A 101 8.02 -2.95 3.61
CA ASP A 101 8.94 -4.07 3.64
C ASP A 101 9.06 -4.71 2.24
N PRO A 102 10.27 -4.88 1.68
CA PRO A 102 10.45 -5.61 0.41
C PRO A 102 10.00 -7.08 0.48
N ALA A 103 9.99 -7.70 1.67
CA ALA A 103 9.47 -9.06 1.85
C ALA A 103 7.93 -9.10 1.98
N GLN A 104 7.29 -7.95 2.17
CA GLN A 104 5.84 -7.78 2.31
C GLN A 104 5.18 -8.72 3.34
N ALA A 105 5.88 -9.04 4.43
CA ALA A 105 5.37 -9.89 5.50
C ALA A 105 4.14 -9.27 6.19
N GLY A 106 4.13 -7.94 6.29
CA GLY A 106 3.00 -7.11 6.69
C GLY A 106 1.72 -7.49 5.93
N LEU A 107 1.83 -7.35 4.61
CA LEU A 107 0.76 -7.58 3.66
C LEU A 107 0.32 -9.05 3.63
N ALA A 108 1.25 -9.99 3.70
CA ALA A 108 0.95 -11.43 3.66
C ALA A 108 0.04 -11.86 4.81
N VAL A 109 0.30 -11.36 6.03
CA VAL A 109 -0.54 -11.64 7.20
C VAL A 109 -1.90 -10.96 7.08
N LEU A 110 -1.96 -9.72 6.56
CA LEU A 110 -3.25 -9.05 6.31
C LEU A 110 -4.10 -9.81 5.29
N ARG A 111 -3.48 -10.31 4.21
CA ARG A 111 -4.15 -11.14 3.23
C ARG A 111 -4.73 -12.40 3.88
N GLN A 112 -3.94 -13.11 4.67
CA GLN A 112 -4.39 -14.31 5.36
C GLN A 112 -5.57 -14.03 6.31
N ALA A 113 -5.53 -12.92 7.05
CA ALA A 113 -6.62 -12.52 7.93
C ALA A 113 -7.90 -12.20 7.14
N LEU A 114 -7.78 -11.50 6.01
CA LEU A 114 -8.90 -11.16 5.14
C LEU A 114 -9.50 -12.39 4.41
N GLU A 115 -8.68 -13.39 4.08
CA GLU A 115 -9.13 -14.68 3.56
C GLU A 115 -9.99 -15.45 4.59
N GLN A 116 -9.68 -15.30 5.89
CA GLN A 116 -10.39 -15.98 6.98
C GLN A 116 -11.68 -15.26 7.40
N ASP A 117 -11.69 -13.92 7.37
CA ASP A 117 -12.81 -13.11 7.86
C ASP A 117 -14.01 -13.08 6.90
N GLY A 118 -13.76 -13.17 5.58
CA GLY A 118 -14.81 -13.23 4.54
C GLY A 118 -15.73 -12.00 4.42
N GLY A 119 -15.51 -10.94 5.21
CA GLY A 119 -16.45 -9.83 5.38
C GLY A 119 -16.32 -8.67 4.39
N VAL A 120 -15.10 -8.20 4.08
CA VAL A 120 -14.88 -6.98 3.27
C VAL A 120 -14.34 -7.35 1.90
N PRO A 121 -14.86 -6.80 0.78
CA PRO A 121 -14.26 -6.98 -0.54
C PRO A 121 -12.82 -6.46 -0.58
N TRP A 122 -11.88 -7.33 -0.92
CA TRP A 122 -10.47 -7.00 -1.08
C TRP A 122 -9.89 -7.70 -2.31
N MET A 123 -8.78 -7.19 -2.83
CA MET A 123 -7.99 -7.89 -3.84
C MET A 123 -6.54 -7.41 -3.84
N ILE A 124 -5.61 -8.27 -4.25
CA ILE A 124 -4.28 -7.79 -4.67
C ILE A 124 -4.42 -7.21 -6.07
N LEU A 125 -3.93 -5.99 -6.28
CA LEU A 125 -3.91 -5.39 -7.60
C LEU A 125 -3.03 -6.21 -8.54
N PRO A 126 -3.51 -6.61 -9.73
CA PRO A 126 -2.71 -7.37 -10.68
C PRO A 126 -1.58 -6.50 -11.21
N LYS A 127 -0.36 -7.01 -11.25
CA LYS A 127 0.80 -6.28 -11.76
C LYS A 127 0.80 -6.25 -13.30
N ALA A 128 1.54 -5.30 -13.87
CA ALA A 128 1.88 -5.35 -15.29
C ALA A 128 2.65 -6.64 -15.60
N ALA A 129 2.33 -7.28 -16.73
CA ALA A 129 3.07 -8.45 -17.22
C ALA A 129 4.43 -8.07 -17.79
#